data_AF-A0A517P867-F1
#
_entry.id   AF-A0A517P867-F1
#
_cell.length_a   1.000
_cell.length_b   1.000
_cell.length_c   1.000
_cell.angle_alpha   90.00
_cell.angle_beta   90.00
_cell.angle_gamma   90.00
#
_symmetry.space_group_name_H-M   'P 1'
#
loop_
_entity.id
_entity.type
_entity.pdbx_description
1 polymer ?
#
loop_
_entity_poly.entity_id
_entity_poly.type
_entity_poly.pdbx_seq_one_letter_code
_entity_poly.pdbx_strand_id
1 'polypeptide(L)'
;MSLTSSDTTPDAARALVVALRRMSPAERCGRMFDMNRVARSRFRQALTLRHPDWDEARLTRECRRHWLGDELFRQVYGEAKP
;
A
#
# COMPACT_ATOMS: atom_id res chain seq x y z
N MET A 1 -4.26 -11.59 -13.25
CA MET A 1 -4.08 -11.44 -11.79
C MET A 1 -5.04 -12.41 -11.12
N SER A 2 -4.54 -13.50 -10.51
CA SER A 2 -5.45 -14.40 -9.79
C SER A 2 -5.95 -13.69 -8.53
N LEU A 3 -7.26 -13.73 -8.27
CA LEU A 3 -7.87 -13.16 -7.06
C LEU A 3 -7.63 -14.06 -5.83
N THR A 4 -6.97 -15.20 -5.99
CA THR A 4 -6.65 -16.14 -4.92
C THR A 4 -5.17 -16.01 -4.54
N SER A 5 -4.90 -15.44 -3.37
CA SER A 5 -3.62 -15.61 -2.69
C SER A 5 -3.43 -17.07 -2.29
N SER A 6 -2.20 -17.57 -2.22
CA SER A 6 -1.89 -18.89 -1.65
C SER A 6 -2.38 -19.03 -0.20
N ASP A 7 -2.47 -17.90 0.51
CA ASP A 7 -2.87 -17.84 1.92
C ASP A 7 -4.37 -17.53 2.09
N THR A 8 -5.16 -17.62 1.01
CA THR A 8 -6.62 -17.38 1.06
C THR A 8 -7.36 -18.60 0.55
N THR A 9 -8.22 -19.17 1.40
CA THR A 9 -9.04 -20.31 1.01
C THR A 9 -10.02 -19.92 -0.11
N PRO A 10 -10.44 -20.85 -0.98
CA PRO A 10 -11.41 -20.56 -2.02
C PRO A 10 -12.73 -19.97 -1.51
N ASP A 11 -13.20 -20.41 -0.33
CA ASP A 11 -14.40 -19.88 0.31
C ASP A 11 -14.23 -18.43 0.76
N ALA A 12 -13.09 -18.09 1.37
CA ALA A 12 -12.79 -16.71 1.76
C ALA A 12 -12.72 -15.78 0.53
N ALA A 13 -12.10 -16.24 -0.56
CA ALA A 13 -12.06 -15.48 -1.81
C ALA A 13 -13.47 -15.27 -2.40
N ARG A 14 -14.33 -16.30 -2.39
CA ARG A 14 -15.74 -16.18 -2.82
C ARG A 14 -16.52 -15.19 -1.95
N ALA A 15 -16.38 -15.27 -0.62
CA ALA A 15 -17.03 -14.38 0.32
C ALA A 15 -16.64 -12.91 0.07
N LEU A 16 -15.35 -12.65 -0.18
CA LEU A 16 -14.85 -11.32 -0.53
C LEU A 16 -15.51 -10.79 -1.82
N VAL A 17 -15.57 -11.61 -2.87
CA VAL A 17 -16.20 -11.20 -4.14
C VAL A 17 -17.68 -10.88 -3.95
N VAL A 18 -18.42 -11.69 -3.19
CA VAL A 18 -19.83 -11.44 -2.88
C VAL A 18 -20.00 -10.14 -2.09
N ALA A 19 -19.15 -9.89 -1.09
CA ALA A 19 -19.18 -8.65 -0.31
C ALA A 19 -18.91 -7.42 -1.20
N LEU A 20 -17.88 -7.48 -2.06
CA LEU A 20 -17.52 -6.40 -2.96
C LEU A 20 -18.62 -6.10 -4.01
N ARG A 21 -19.35 -7.12 -4.48
CA ARG A 21 -20.46 -6.95 -5.43
C ARG A 21 -21.69 -6.29 -4.82
N ARG A 22 -21.84 -6.34 -3.49
CA ARG A 22 -22.95 -5.71 -2.77
C ARG A 22 -22.70 -4.23 -2.44
N MET A 23 -21.47 -3.75 -2.59
CA MET A 23 -21.13 -2.36 -2.34
C MET A 23 -21.48 -1.50 -3.55
N SER A 24 -22.00 -0.30 -3.30
CA SER A 24 -22.04 0.76 -4.31
C SER A 24 -20.61 1.15 -4.73
N PRO A 25 -20.43 1.77 -5.91
CA PRO A 25 -19.13 2.27 -6.33
C PRO A 25 -18.49 3.23 -5.31
N ALA A 26 -19.29 4.11 -4.69
CA ALA A 26 -18.81 5.07 -3.70
C ALA A 26 -18.28 4.37 -2.43
N GLU A 27 -19.02 3.41 -1.89
CA GLU A 27 -18.58 2.63 -0.73
C GLU A 27 -17.32 1.84 -1.04
N ARG A 28 -17.25 1.23 -2.22
CA ARG A 28 -16.08 0.46 -2.65
C ARG A 28 -14.84 1.36 -2.75
N CYS A 29 -14.98 2.55 -3.33
CA CYS A 29 -13.90 3.54 -3.37
C CYS A 29 -13.50 3.97 -1.95
N GLY A 30 -14.46 4.24 -1.07
CA GLY A 30 -14.20 4.59 0.33
C GLY A 30 -13.37 3.51 1.05
N ARG A 31 -13.78 2.23 0.92
CA ARG A 31 -13.03 1.10 1.48
C ARG A 31 -11.62 0.99 0.91
N MET A 32 -11.45 1.22 -0.40
CA MET A 32 -10.13 1.23 -1.03
C MET A 32 -9.22 2.32 -0.44
N PHE A 33 -9.72 3.55 -0.24
CA PHE A 33 -8.95 4.62 0.38
C PHE A 33 -8.59 4.33 1.84
N ASP A 34 -9.52 3.77 2.61
CA ASP A 34 -9.27 3.37 4.00
C ASP A 34 -8.19 2.28 4.09
N MET A 35 -8.29 1.24 3.25
CA MET A 35 -7.27 0.18 3.18
C MET A 35 -5.92 0.74 2.75
N ASN A 36 -5.89 1.68 1.79
CA ASN A 36 -4.67 2.34 1.37
C ASN A 36 -4.01 3.12 2.52
N ARG A 37 -4.80 3.89 3.30
CA ARG A 37 -4.31 4.63 4.47
C ARG A 37 -3.70 3.69 5.52
N VAL A 38 -4.36 2.56 5.80
CA VAL A 38 -3.86 1.55 6.76
C VAL A 38 -2.57 0.91 6.25
N ALA A 39 -2.52 0.51 4.97
CA ALA A 39 -1.33 -0.10 4.37
C ALA A 39 -0.12 0.83 4.41
N ARG A 40 -0.30 2.11 4.04
CA ARG A 40 0.75 3.13 4.08
C ARG A 40 1.26 3.39 5.50
N SER A 41 0.36 3.45 6.48
CA SER A 41 0.73 3.60 7.89
C SER A 41 1.54 2.40 8.41
N ARG A 42 1.11 1.17 8.10
CA ARG A 42 1.83 -0.04 8.49
C ARG A 42 3.22 -0.14 7.85
N PHE A 43 3.33 0.20 6.57
CA PHE A 43 4.61 0.21 5.88
C PHE A 43 5.60 1.17 6.55
N ARG A 44 5.14 2.39 6.84
CA ARG A 44 5.96 3.40 7.52
C ARG A 44 6.39 2.95 8.92
N GLN A 45 5.47 2.43 9.73
CA GLN A 45 5.80 1.89 11.06
C GLN A 45 6.84 0.77 10.96
N ALA A 46 6.70 -0.12 9.97
CA ALA A 46 7.66 -1.19 9.75
C ALA A 46 9.05 -0.66 9.35
N LEU A 47 9.14 0.44 8.58
CA LEU A 47 10.41 1.10 8.31
C LEU A 47 11.03 1.70 9.57
N THR A 48 10.25 2.41 10.38
CA THR A 48 10.73 2.99 11.65
C THR A 48 11.28 1.92 12.59
N LEU A 49 10.62 0.76 12.68
CA LEU A 49 11.08 -0.35 13.52
C LEU A 49 12.36 -1.02 12.99
N ARG A 50 12.53 -1.11 11.67
CA ARG A 50 13.71 -1.74 11.05
C ARG A 50 14.91 -0.81 10.94
N HIS A 51 14.67 0.50 10.91
CA HIS A 51 15.69 1.53 10.72
C HIS A 51 15.52 2.64 11.77
N PRO A 52 15.80 2.34 13.04
CA PRO A 52 15.62 3.31 14.14
C PRO A 52 16.57 4.52 14.04
N ASP A 53 17.63 4.43 13.24
CA ASP A 53 18.62 5.47 12.96
C ASP A 53 18.19 6.45 11.86
N TRP A 54 17.14 6.13 11.10
CA TRP A 54 16.68 7.01 10.02
C TRP A 54 15.90 8.20 10.55
N ASP A 55 16.19 9.36 9.98
CA ASP A 55 15.42 10.56 10.22
C ASP A 55 14.08 10.55 9.47
N GLU A 56 13.26 11.55 9.78
CA GLU A 56 11.94 11.71 9.19
C GLU A 56 11.98 11.92 7.66
N ALA A 57 12.99 12.63 7.19
CA ALA A 57 13.17 12.93 5.77
C ALA A 57 13.44 11.65 4.97
N ARG A 58 14.34 10.79 5.47
CA ARG A 58 14.68 9.51 4.86
C ARG A 58 13.51 8.53 4.92
N LEU A 59 12.81 8.43 6.05
CA LEU A 59 11.60 7.60 6.17
C LEU A 59 10.53 8.02 5.14
N THR A 60 10.29 9.33 5.01
CA THR A 60 9.34 9.87 4.04
C THR A 60 9.77 9.62 2.60
N ARG A 61 11.06 9.77 2.29
CA ARG A 61 11.63 9.48 0.96
C ARG A 61 11.41 8.03 0.57
N GLU A 62 11.74 7.07 1.45
CA GLU A 62 11.58 5.65 1.17
C GLU A 62 10.11 5.23 1.09
N CYS A 63 9.23 5.82 1.90
CA CYS A 63 7.78 5.65 1.73
C CYS A 63 7.32 6.07 0.33
N ARG A 64 7.72 7.26 -0.15
CA ARG A 64 7.36 7.75 -1.47
C ARG A 64 7.93 6.87 -2.58
N ARG A 65 9.19 6.45 -2.48
CA ARG A 65 9.82 5.55 -3.44
C ARG A 65 9.08 4.22 -3.53
N HIS A 66 8.71 3.63 -2.39
CA HIS A 66 7.93 2.40 -2.36
C HIS A 66 6.55 2.54 -3.01
N TRP A 67 5.83 3.64 -2.75
CA TRP A 67 4.46 3.81 -3.27
C TRP A 67 4.39 4.16 -4.75
N LEU A 68 5.38 4.89 -5.27
CA LEU A 68 5.44 5.28 -6.68
C LEU A 68 6.16 4.24 -7.55
N GLY A 69 7.03 3.43 -6.95
CA GLY A 69 8.00 2.62 -7.68
C GLY A 69 9.19 3.45 -8.17
N ASP A 70 10.30 2.79 -8.46
CA ASP A 70 11.58 3.45 -8.74
C ASP A 70 11.57 4.32 -10.01
N GLU A 71 10.76 3.97 -11.03
CA GLU A 71 10.63 4.75 -12.25
C GLU A 71 9.92 6.08 -12.00
N LEU A 72 8.69 6.03 -11.49
CA LEU A 72 7.90 7.24 -11.25
C LEU A 72 8.51 8.10 -10.13
N PHE A 73 9.11 7.48 -9.12
CA PHE A 73 9.84 8.21 -8.08
C PHE A 73 10.97 9.06 -8.68
N ARG A 74 11.79 8.48 -9.59
CA ARG A 74 12.86 9.22 -10.28
C ARG A 74 12.32 10.33 -11.19
N GLN A 75 11.22 10.10 -11.88
CA GLN A 75 10.61 11.12 -12.73
C GLN A 75 10.09 12.33 -11.93
N VAL A 76 9.53 12.09 -10.74
CA VAL A 76 8.92 13.14 -9.90
C VAL A 76 9.94 13.85 -9.01
N TYR A 77 10.88 13.11 -8.43
CA TYR A 77 11.83 13.65 -7.43
C TYR A 77 13.27 13.75 -7.95
N GLY A 78 13.54 13.33 -9.19
CA GLY A 78 14.87 13.27 -9.78
C GLY A 78 15.74 12.15 -9.23
N GLU A 79 17.01 12.09 -9.68
CA GLU A 79 18.07 11.47 -8.88
C GLU A 79 18.29 12.37 -7.67
N ALA A 80 17.54 12.13 -6.59
CA ALA A 80 17.81 12.79 -5.32
C ALA A 80 19.28 12.53 -4.98
N LYS A 81 20.12 13.55 -5.11
CA LYS A 81 21.52 13.53 -4.66
C LYS A 81 21.57 13.05 -3.21
N PRO A 82 22.60 12.27 -2.86
CA PRO A 82 22.73 11.60 -1.57
C PRO A 82 22.57 12.56 -0.39
#